data_AF-A0A9P7DYA6-F1
#
_entry.id   AF-A0A9P7DYA6-F1
#
_cell.length_a   1.000
_cell.length_b   1.000
_cell.length_c   1.000
_cell.angle_alpha   90.00
_cell.angle_beta   90.00
_cell.angle_gamma   90.00
#
_symmetry.space_group_name_H-M   'P 1'
#
loop_
_entity.id
_entity.type
_entity.pdbx_description
1 polymer ?
#
loop_
_entity_poly.entity_id
_entity_poly.type
_entity_poly.pdbx_seq_one_letter_code
_entity_poly.pdbx_strand_id
1 'polypeptide(L)'
;MIMDLFLYLPPACPHPFLAPPSVPLIYDLRYFPTSLRFPPSSPFAGCGYEFLRVPLTPERPRQIWLISPDFPWAFDIGPSAGEEFVTCLDVLSTLHAELQRPLTDMEWGTAGIEKRASLIRAHDRRLWIQLALHGSSNSAARTRPTVSFQRPVQREPLLLRVDWLGSSVAFMGLVKNEAFTRRRFVPGGGKHPETWVVKFQKL
;
A
#
# COMPACT_ATOMS: atom_id res chain seq x y z
N MET A 1 -17.23 -1.88 22.48
CA MET A 1 -18.40 -1.90 21.57
C MET A 1 -17.93 -1.93 20.11
N ILE A 2 -17.05 -2.87 19.73
CA ILE A 2 -16.55 -3.08 18.34
C ILE A 2 -16.79 -4.53 17.88
N MET A 3 -17.17 -5.42 18.80
CA MET A 3 -17.34 -6.85 18.54
C MET A 3 -18.57 -7.19 17.68
N ASP A 4 -19.51 -6.27 17.45
CA ASP A 4 -20.78 -6.56 16.78
C ASP A 4 -20.89 -6.10 15.31
N LEU A 5 -19.85 -5.47 14.75
CA LEU A 5 -19.87 -5.07 13.33
C LEU A 5 -19.90 -6.25 12.35
N PHE A 6 -19.57 -7.46 12.82
CA PHE A 6 -19.62 -8.68 12.02
C PHE A 6 -21.02 -9.31 11.94
N LEU A 7 -21.95 -8.98 12.85
CA LEU A 7 -23.25 -9.68 12.92
C LEU A 7 -24.21 -9.34 11.78
N TYR A 8 -23.89 -8.33 10.95
CA TYR A 8 -24.74 -7.89 9.84
C TYR A 8 -24.02 -7.83 8.50
N LEU A 9 -22.75 -8.24 8.42
CA LEU A 9 -22.02 -8.24 7.15
C LEU A 9 -22.32 -9.53 6.37
N PRO A 10 -22.60 -9.43 5.05
CA PRO A 10 -22.67 -10.61 4.20
C PRO A 10 -21.38 -11.42 4.28
N PRO A 11 -21.46 -12.75 4.13
CA PRO A 11 -20.27 -13.57 4.02
C PRO A 11 -19.42 -13.10 2.82
N ALA A 12 -18.10 -13.08 3.00
CA ALA A 12 -17.11 -12.57 2.05
C ALA A 12 -17.12 -11.04 1.80
N CYS A 13 -17.63 -10.24 2.73
CA CYS A 13 -17.38 -8.80 2.77
C CYS A 13 -16.13 -8.48 3.62
N PRO A 14 -15.25 -7.57 3.18
CA PRO A 14 -14.14 -7.15 4.02
C PRO A 14 -14.68 -6.30 5.18
N HIS A 15 -13.94 -6.29 6.28
CA HIS A 15 -14.24 -5.46 7.44
C HIS A 15 -14.40 -3.99 7.02
N PRO A 16 -15.29 -3.19 7.64
CA PRO A 16 -15.58 -1.82 7.21
C PRO A 16 -14.38 -0.87 7.17
N PHE A 17 -13.28 -1.20 7.85
CA PHE A 17 -12.00 -0.50 7.74
C PHE A 17 -11.34 -0.62 6.37
N LEU A 18 -11.58 -1.73 5.68
CA LEU A 18 -11.00 -2.04 4.38
C LEU A 18 -12.05 -2.07 3.26
N ALA A 19 -13.34 -1.90 3.57
CA ALA A 19 -14.42 -1.85 2.57
C ALA A 19 -14.58 -0.42 2.00
N PRO A 20 -14.57 -0.23 0.67
CA PRO A 20 -14.95 1.05 0.06
C PRO A 20 -16.49 1.19 0.02
N PRO A 21 -17.10 2.37 0.27
CA PRO A 21 -16.62 3.61 0.91
C PRO A 21 -17.21 3.79 2.34
N SER A 22 -17.27 2.73 3.17
CA SER A 22 -18.00 2.78 4.44
C SER A 22 -17.33 3.63 5.53
N VAL A 23 -16.01 3.76 5.50
CA VAL A 23 -15.23 4.63 6.39
C VAL A 23 -14.10 5.24 5.54
N PRO A 24 -13.86 6.56 5.54
CA PRO A 24 -12.77 7.18 4.79
C PRO A 24 -11.44 6.92 5.51
N LEU A 25 -11.01 5.66 5.60
CA LEU A 25 -9.65 5.33 5.98
C LEU A 25 -8.73 5.69 4.81
N ILE A 26 -8.41 6.97 4.68
CA ILE A 26 -7.42 7.43 3.72
C ILE A 26 -6.05 7.17 4.34
N TYR A 27 -5.41 6.10 3.90
CA TYR A 27 -4.09 5.71 4.38
C TYR A 27 -3.05 5.82 3.26
N ASP A 28 -2.06 6.70 3.46
CA ASP A 28 -0.93 6.88 2.56
C ASP A 28 0.12 5.78 2.79
N LEU A 29 0.31 4.91 1.79
CA LEU A 29 1.19 3.74 1.84
C LEU A 29 2.69 4.05 1.91
N ARG A 30 3.06 5.33 1.86
CA ARG A 30 4.44 5.77 2.06
C ARG A 30 4.86 5.81 3.53
N TYR A 31 3.90 5.74 4.44
CA TYR A 31 4.13 5.74 5.87
C TYR A 31 3.71 4.42 6.48
N PHE A 32 4.40 3.97 7.52
CA PHE A 32 4.07 2.72 8.21
C PHE A 32 2.66 2.81 8.84
N PRO A 33 1.88 1.71 8.93
CA PRO A 33 0.52 1.76 9.49
C PRO A 33 0.44 2.32 10.92
N THR A 34 1.54 2.33 11.68
CA THR A 34 1.59 2.92 13.02
C THR A 34 1.38 4.44 13.04
N SER A 35 1.64 5.12 11.92
CA SER A 35 1.35 6.55 11.75
C SER A 35 -0.12 6.82 11.43
N LEU A 36 -0.93 5.78 11.18
CA LEU A 36 -2.34 5.93 10.86
C LEU A 36 -3.08 6.59 12.02
N ARG A 37 -3.92 7.56 11.68
CA ARG A 37 -4.81 8.26 12.61
C ARG A 37 -6.19 8.33 11.97
N PHE A 38 -7.22 8.03 12.75
CA PHE A 38 -8.59 8.21 12.29
C PHE A 38 -8.97 9.69 12.33
N PRO A 39 -9.72 10.19 11.33
CA PRO A 39 -10.21 11.57 11.33
C PRO A 39 -11.05 11.89 12.58
N PRO A 40 -11.06 13.14 13.07
CA PRO A 40 -11.92 13.53 14.20
C PRO A 40 -13.42 13.31 13.95
N SER A 41 -13.85 13.29 12.70
CA SER A 41 -15.24 13.00 12.28
C SER A 41 -15.58 11.51 12.27
N SER A 42 -14.60 10.62 12.47
CA SER A 42 -14.80 9.18 12.50
C SER A 42 -15.28 8.70 13.88
N PRO A 43 -16.12 7.66 13.98
CA PRO A 43 -16.41 7.01 15.26
C PRO A 43 -15.16 6.41 15.95
N PHE A 44 -14.05 6.32 15.23
CA PHE A 44 -12.75 5.85 15.74
C PHE A 44 -11.79 7.01 16.05
N ALA A 45 -12.27 8.25 16.14
CA ALA A 45 -11.44 9.41 16.50
C ALA A 45 -10.64 9.15 17.79
N GLY A 46 -9.37 9.54 17.80
CA GLY A 46 -8.45 9.31 18.92
C GLY A 46 -7.92 7.88 19.04
N CYS A 47 -8.44 6.92 18.26
CA CYS A 47 -7.91 5.57 18.21
C CYS A 47 -6.63 5.50 17.37
N GLY A 48 -5.76 4.56 17.72
CA GLY A 48 -4.55 4.24 16.96
C GLY A 48 -4.73 3.04 16.02
N TYR A 49 -3.66 2.68 15.32
CA TYR A 49 -3.61 1.54 14.41
C TYR A 49 -3.94 0.19 15.07
N GLU A 50 -3.82 0.07 16.40
CA GLU A 50 -4.12 -1.17 17.13
C GLU A 50 -5.58 -1.63 16.95
N PHE A 51 -6.49 -0.72 16.62
CA PHE A 51 -7.89 -1.05 16.30
C PHE A 51 -8.03 -1.84 14.99
N LEU A 52 -6.99 -1.89 14.17
CA LEU A 52 -6.96 -2.67 12.94
C LEU A 52 -6.62 -4.15 13.19
N ARG A 53 -6.31 -4.55 14.43
CA ARG A 53 -6.16 -5.97 14.84
C ARG A 53 -7.50 -6.70 14.96
N VAL A 54 -8.33 -6.54 13.94
CA VAL A 54 -9.63 -7.19 13.81
C VAL A 54 -9.61 -8.08 12.57
N PRO A 55 -10.36 -9.20 12.56
CA PRO A 55 -10.41 -10.09 11.40
C PRO A 55 -10.70 -9.34 10.10
N LEU A 56 -10.06 -9.76 9.01
CA LEU A 56 -10.29 -9.20 7.68
C LEU A 56 -11.75 -9.37 7.24
N THR A 57 -12.34 -10.54 7.47
CA THR A 57 -13.72 -10.88 7.15
C THR A 57 -14.34 -11.70 8.30
N PRO A 58 -15.67 -11.87 8.35
CA PRO A 58 -16.32 -12.75 9.31
C PRO A 58 -15.77 -14.19 9.32
N GLU A 59 -15.32 -14.69 8.17
CA GLU A 59 -14.81 -16.06 7.98
C GLU A 59 -13.42 -16.31 8.56
N ARG A 60 -12.72 -15.26 9.02
CA ARG A 60 -11.39 -15.35 9.63
C ARG A 60 -10.38 -16.14 8.78
N PRO A 61 -10.10 -15.70 7.53
CA PRO A 61 -9.20 -16.41 6.64
C PRO A 61 -7.79 -16.49 7.23
N ARG A 62 -7.13 -17.65 7.10
CA ARG A 62 -5.73 -17.85 7.51
C ARG A 62 -4.72 -17.41 6.46
N GLN A 63 -5.18 -17.25 5.22
CA GLN A 63 -4.35 -16.80 4.12
C GLN A 63 -5.24 -16.11 3.10
N ILE A 64 -4.77 -14.97 2.61
CA ILE A 64 -5.37 -14.29 1.47
C ILE A 64 -4.34 -13.98 0.41
N TRP A 65 -4.83 -13.70 -0.80
CA TRP A 65 -4.03 -13.23 -1.91
C TRP A 65 -4.46 -11.84 -2.34
N LEU A 66 -3.49 -10.93 -2.45
CA LEU A 66 -3.72 -9.52 -2.69
C LEU A 66 -3.20 -9.14 -4.07
N ILE A 67 -4.05 -8.59 -4.93
CA ILE A 67 -3.70 -8.17 -6.28
C ILE A 67 -4.20 -6.75 -6.57
N SER A 68 -3.64 -6.09 -7.58
CA SER A 68 -4.13 -4.78 -8.03
C SER A 68 -3.96 -4.61 -9.54
N PRO A 69 -4.85 -3.86 -10.23
CA PRO A 69 -4.58 -3.39 -11.58
C PRO A 69 -3.46 -2.33 -11.64
N ASP A 70 -3.17 -1.64 -10.53
CA ASP A 70 -2.24 -0.51 -10.50
C ASP A 70 -0.77 -0.95 -10.44
N PHE A 71 -0.51 -2.22 -10.13
CA PHE A 71 0.81 -2.83 -10.13
C PHE A 71 0.82 -4.29 -10.63
N PRO A 72 1.98 -4.82 -11.06
CA PRO A 72 2.04 -6.17 -11.61
C PRO A 72 2.10 -7.27 -10.55
N TRP A 73 2.49 -6.96 -9.32
CA TRP A 73 2.70 -7.93 -8.24
C TRP A 73 1.41 -8.53 -7.68
N ALA A 74 1.60 -9.62 -6.96
CA ALA A 74 0.61 -10.22 -6.08
C ALA A 74 1.28 -10.58 -4.76
N PHE A 75 0.55 -10.44 -3.66
CA PHE A 75 1.09 -10.68 -2.31
C PHE A 75 0.26 -11.74 -1.59
N ASP A 76 0.93 -12.76 -1.06
CA ASP A 76 0.33 -13.69 -0.12
C ASP A 76 0.42 -13.10 1.29
N ILE A 77 -0.70 -13.08 2.00
CA ILE A 77 -0.79 -12.51 3.34
C ILE A 77 -1.30 -13.59 4.28
N GLY A 78 -0.52 -13.87 5.33
CA GLY A 78 -0.90 -14.73 6.45
C GLY A 78 -1.03 -13.93 7.75
N PRO A 79 -1.50 -14.56 8.84
CA PRO A 79 -1.57 -13.93 10.16
C PRO A 79 -0.18 -13.55 10.67
N SER A 80 -0.10 -12.43 11.37
CA SER A 80 1.07 -12.09 12.18
C SER A 80 1.33 -13.14 13.27
N ALA A 81 2.56 -13.18 13.78
CA ALA A 81 2.93 -14.12 14.84
C ALA A 81 2.01 -13.96 16.07
N GLY A 82 1.39 -15.07 16.48
CA GLY A 82 0.44 -15.11 17.60
C GLY A 82 -1.02 -14.91 17.23
N GLU A 83 -1.33 -14.57 15.98
CA GLU A 83 -2.69 -14.46 15.47
C GLU A 83 -3.12 -15.76 14.76
N GLU A 84 -4.42 -16.10 14.82
CA GLU A 84 -4.96 -17.29 14.14
C GLU A 84 -5.51 -16.99 12.74
N PHE A 85 -5.74 -15.71 12.41
CA PHE A 85 -6.39 -15.26 11.19
C PHE A 85 -5.80 -13.93 10.70
N VAL A 86 -5.97 -13.65 9.42
CA VAL A 86 -5.53 -12.39 8.79
C VAL A 86 -6.37 -11.24 9.33
N THR A 87 -5.70 -10.21 9.84
CA THR A 87 -6.32 -8.98 10.34
C THR A 87 -6.28 -7.84 9.32
N CYS A 88 -7.03 -6.77 9.58
CA CYS A 88 -6.91 -5.55 8.77
C CYS A 88 -5.49 -4.94 8.85
N LEU A 89 -4.84 -5.05 10.02
CA LEU A 89 -3.47 -4.57 10.22
C LEU A 89 -2.47 -5.38 9.40
N ASP A 90 -2.63 -6.70 9.29
CA ASP A 90 -1.77 -7.57 8.47
C ASP A 90 -1.80 -7.15 6.99
N VAL A 91 -2.99 -6.81 6.48
CA VAL A 91 -3.16 -6.33 5.10
C VAL A 91 -2.38 -5.04 4.87
N LEU A 92 -2.59 -4.02 5.71
CA LEU A 92 -1.94 -2.72 5.53
C LEU A 92 -0.42 -2.81 5.76
N SER A 93 0.01 -3.60 6.75
CA SER A 93 1.44 -3.77 7.08
C SER A 93 2.18 -4.51 5.99
N THR A 94 1.60 -5.60 5.46
CA THR A 94 2.20 -6.37 4.36
C THR A 94 2.26 -5.54 3.09
N LEU A 95 1.16 -4.84 2.75
CA LEU A 95 1.10 -3.98 1.57
C LEU A 95 2.14 -2.85 1.66
N HIS A 96 2.26 -2.19 2.82
CA HIS A 96 3.31 -1.20 3.05
C HIS A 96 4.70 -1.85 2.87
N ALA A 97 5.00 -2.93 3.60
CA ALA A 97 6.32 -3.56 3.57
C ALA A 97 6.74 -3.98 2.15
N GLU A 98 5.85 -4.64 1.41
CA GLU A 98 6.13 -5.09 0.04
C GLU A 98 6.29 -3.93 -0.94
N LEU A 99 5.53 -2.84 -0.78
CA LEU A 99 5.67 -1.65 -1.61
C LEU A 99 6.91 -0.81 -1.26
N GLN A 100 7.43 -0.89 -0.03
CA GLN A 100 8.69 -0.24 0.34
C GLN A 100 9.94 -0.99 -0.13
N ARG A 101 9.79 -2.16 -0.77
CA ARG A 101 10.95 -2.89 -1.32
C ARG A 101 11.54 -2.14 -2.52
N PRO A 102 12.87 -2.22 -2.72
CA PRO A 102 13.49 -1.74 -3.94
C PRO A 102 12.86 -2.35 -5.18
N LEU A 103 12.68 -1.54 -6.21
CA LEU A 103 12.31 -2.00 -7.53
C LEU A 103 13.48 -2.77 -8.13
N THR A 104 13.23 -3.98 -8.59
CA THR A 104 14.26 -4.84 -9.21
C THR A 104 14.53 -4.44 -10.66
N ASP A 105 15.70 -4.82 -11.18
CA ASP A 105 16.08 -4.59 -12.58
C ASP A 105 15.09 -5.22 -13.55
N MET A 106 14.53 -6.37 -13.21
CA MET A 106 13.51 -7.04 -14.03
C MET A 106 12.21 -6.22 -14.07
N GLU A 107 11.73 -5.75 -12.92
CA GLU A 107 10.54 -4.89 -12.82
C GLU A 107 10.73 -3.59 -13.60
N TRP A 108 11.90 -2.94 -13.46
CA TRP A 108 12.30 -1.79 -14.26
C TRP A 108 12.35 -2.10 -15.77
N GLY A 109 12.93 -3.25 -16.13
CA GLY A 109 13.05 -3.75 -17.50
C GLY A 109 11.69 -3.91 -18.19
N THR A 110 10.69 -4.44 -17.47
CA THR A 110 9.33 -4.62 -17.97
C THR A 110 8.52 -3.32 -18.04
N ALA A 111 8.91 -2.27 -17.32
CA ALA A 111 8.25 -0.97 -17.39
C ALA A 111 8.53 -0.29 -18.74
N GLY A 112 7.47 0.10 -19.46
CA GLY A 112 7.59 0.92 -20.66
C GLY A 112 8.13 2.34 -20.38
N ILE A 113 8.55 3.05 -21.42
CA ILE A 113 9.19 4.38 -21.33
C ILE A 113 8.37 5.36 -20.48
N GLU A 114 7.06 5.44 -20.73
CA GLU A 114 6.16 6.32 -19.98
C GLU A 114 6.09 5.96 -18.49
N LYS A 115 6.06 4.66 -18.19
CA LYS A 115 6.01 4.16 -16.82
C LYS A 115 7.31 4.45 -16.08
N ARG A 116 8.46 4.27 -16.72
CA ARG A 116 9.78 4.64 -16.19
C ARG A 116 9.87 6.13 -15.88
N ALA A 117 9.40 6.99 -16.79
CA ALA A 117 9.33 8.42 -16.54
C ALA A 117 8.42 8.75 -15.33
N SER A 118 7.29 8.05 -15.20
CA SER A 118 6.39 8.20 -14.05
C SER A 118 7.03 7.74 -12.73
N LEU A 119 7.78 6.64 -12.74
CA LEU A 119 8.53 6.12 -11.60
C LEU A 119 9.53 7.16 -11.08
N ILE A 120 10.33 7.73 -11.99
CA ILE A 120 11.32 8.78 -11.64
C ILE A 120 10.61 9.98 -11.00
N ARG A 121 9.53 10.48 -11.62
CA ARG A 121 8.76 11.60 -11.05
C ARG A 121 8.17 11.27 -9.67
N ALA A 122 7.74 10.03 -9.44
CA ALA A 122 7.19 9.60 -8.16
C ALA A 122 8.26 9.51 -7.07
N HIS A 123 9.41 8.94 -7.41
CA HIS A 123 10.60 8.91 -6.57
C HIS A 123 11.02 10.33 -6.15
N ASP A 124 11.14 11.26 -7.10
CA ASP A 124 11.57 12.63 -6.80
C ASP A 124 10.60 13.35 -5.87
N ARG A 125 9.28 13.14 -6.06
CA ARG A 125 8.26 13.65 -5.13
C ARG A 125 8.38 13.05 -3.73
N ARG A 126 8.61 11.74 -3.62
CA ARG A 126 8.79 11.06 -2.33
C ARG A 126 10.01 11.59 -1.60
N LEU A 127 11.15 11.71 -2.30
CA LEU A 127 12.38 12.26 -1.75
C LEU A 127 12.18 13.70 -1.28
N TRP A 128 11.50 14.53 -2.07
CA TRP A 128 11.19 15.91 -1.70
C TRP A 128 10.37 15.99 -0.42
N ILE A 129 9.34 15.14 -0.26
CA ILE A 129 8.52 15.09 0.96
C ILE A 129 9.36 14.66 2.16
N GLN A 130 10.21 13.64 2.01
CA GLN A 130 11.09 13.19 3.10
C GLN A 130 12.06 14.30 3.53
N LEU A 131 12.65 15.01 2.57
CA LEU A 131 13.53 16.15 2.86
C LEU A 131 12.77 17.31 3.50
N ALA A 132 11.57 17.64 3.05
CA ALA A 132 10.75 18.70 3.65
C ALA A 132 10.38 18.39 5.10
N LEU A 133 10.11 17.12 5.42
CA LEU A 133 9.80 16.66 6.78
C LEU A 133 11.02 16.65 7.70
N HIS A 134 12.21 16.34 7.19
CA HIS A 134 13.45 16.28 7.98
C HIS A 134 14.27 17.59 7.95
N GLY A 135 13.92 18.53 7.07
CA GLY A 135 14.74 19.68 6.67
C GLY A 135 14.37 21.02 7.29
N SER A 136 13.75 21.05 8.48
CA SER A 136 13.52 22.29 9.25
C SER A 136 14.58 22.53 10.33
N SER A 137 15.83 22.12 10.10
CA SER A 137 16.92 22.34 11.06
C SER A 137 18.25 22.71 10.42
N ASN A 138 18.27 23.32 9.22
CA ASN A 138 19.43 24.09 8.74
C ASN A 138 19.04 25.04 7.59
N SER A 139 18.62 26.25 7.94
CA SER A 139 18.64 27.39 7.03
C SER A 139 20.07 27.85 6.81
N ALA A 140 20.75 27.38 5.76
CA ALA A 140 21.86 28.09 5.10
C ALA A 140 22.33 27.35 3.85
N ALA A 141 22.03 27.91 2.67
CA ALA A 141 22.95 28.09 1.53
C ALA A 141 22.16 28.15 0.21
N ARG A 142 21.75 29.36 -0.18
CA ARG A 142 21.57 29.69 -1.60
C ARG A 142 22.96 29.70 -2.24
N THR A 143 23.37 28.58 -2.83
CA THR A 143 24.52 28.57 -3.75
C THR A 143 24.02 28.05 -5.09
N ARG A 144 24.04 28.93 -6.10
CA ARG A 144 23.79 28.59 -7.49
C ARG A 144 24.77 27.47 -7.91
N PRO A 145 24.33 26.39 -8.57
CA PRO A 145 25.25 25.37 -9.03
C PRO A 145 25.98 25.88 -10.28
N THR A 146 27.27 26.16 -10.11
CA THR A 146 28.24 26.30 -11.20
C THR A 146 28.39 24.94 -11.86
N VAL A 147 28.18 24.88 -13.18
CA VAL A 147 28.24 23.65 -13.99
C VAL A 147 29.67 23.11 -13.99
N SER A 148 29.92 22.04 -13.22
CA SER A 148 31.12 21.22 -13.32
C SER A 148 30.78 19.91 -14.04
N PHE A 149 31.53 19.62 -15.11
CA PHE A 149 31.38 18.48 -16.02
C PHE A 149 32.02 17.19 -15.47
N GLN A 150 31.93 16.94 -14.18
CA GLN A 150 32.27 15.64 -13.61
C GLN A 150 30.95 14.93 -13.33
N ARG A 151 30.58 13.96 -14.20
CA ARG A 151 29.49 13.02 -13.88
C ARG A 151 29.90 12.33 -12.59
N PRO A 152 29.22 12.59 -11.46
CA PRO A 152 29.34 11.70 -10.32
C PRO A 152 28.93 10.33 -10.85
N VAL A 153 29.56 9.25 -10.36
CA VAL A 153 28.98 7.92 -10.49
C VAL A 153 27.56 8.04 -9.92
N GLN A 154 26.57 8.24 -10.80
CA GLN A 154 25.18 8.41 -10.42
C GLN A 154 24.81 7.07 -9.85
N ARG A 155 24.83 6.95 -8.51
CA ARG A 155 24.12 5.88 -7.85
C ARG A 155 22.71 5.97 -8.38
N GLU A 156 22.29 4.95 -9.11
CA GLU A 156 20.94 4.92 -9.64
C GLU A 156 19.98 5.16 -8.47
N PRO A 157 19.03 6.10 -8.62
CA PRO A 157 18.10 6.40 -7.54
C PRO A 157 17.43 5.10 -7.12
N LEU A 158 17.43 4.79 -5.83
CA LEU A 158 16.79 3.60 -5.29
C LEU A 158 15.27 3.77 -5.40
N LEU A 159 14.75 3.43 -6.57
CA LEU A 159 13.31 3.36 -6.83
C LEU A 159 12.72 2.28 -5.94
N LEU A 160 11.59 2.59 -5.32
CA LEU A 160 10.83 1.63 -4.52
C LEU A 160 9.59 1.20 -5.30
N ARG A 161 9.03 0.03 -4.97
CA ARG A 161 7.80 -0.45 -5.60
C ARG A 161 6.62 0.51 -5.38
N VAL A 162 6.58 1.28 -4.30
CA VAL A 162 5.57 2.32 -4.04
C VAL A 162 5.62 3.43 -5.09
N ASP A 163 6.79 3.72 -5.68
CA ASP A 163 6.92 4.72 -6.74
C ASP A 163 6.16 4.29 -8.01
N TRP A 164 5.88 2.99 -8.17
CA TRP A 164 5.07 2.44 -9.25
C TRP A 164 3.64 2.97 -9.21
N LEU A 165 3.11 3.29 -8.04
CA LEU A 165 1.77 3.83 -7.88
C LEU A 165 1.66 5.30 -8.36
N GLY A 166 2.79 5.99 -8.57
CA GLY A 166 2.78 7.34 -9.11
C GLY A 166 2.26 8.37 -8.11
N SER A 167 1.03 8.85 -8.33
CA SER A 167 0.31 9.68 -7.36
C SER A 167 -0.81 8.92 -6.63
N SER A 168 -1.14 7.71 -7.09
CA SER A 168 -2.19 6.87 -6.51
C SER A 168 -1.69 6.09 -5.29
N VAL A 169 -1.21 6.77 -4.26
CA VAL A 169 -0.54 6.16 -3.11
C VAL A 169 -1.44 5.98 -1.89
N ALA A 170 -2.67 6.52 -1.92
CA ALA A 170 -3.64 6.31 -0.85
C ALA A 170 -4.41 5.00 -1.07
N PHE A 171 -4.38 4.14 -0.06
CA PHE A 171 -5.25 2.97 0.02
C PHE A 171 -6.72 3.41 0.10
N MET A 172 -7.56 2.81 -0.75
CA MET A 172 -9.00 3.10 -0.83
C MET A 172 -9.86 1.95 -0.30
N GLY A 173 -9.34 0.72 -0.31
CA GLY A 173 -10.07 -0.46 0.14
C GLY A 173 -9.78 -1.72 -0.67
N LEU A 174 -10.46 -2.78 -0.28
CA LEU A 174 -10.46 -4.10 -0.92
C LEU A 174 -11.83 -4.35 -1.56
N VAL A 175 -11.80 -4.93 -2.76
CA VAL A 175 -13.00 -5.34 -3.49
C VAL A 175 -12.86 -6.76 -4.03
N LYS A 176 -14.00 -7.48 -4.11
CA LYS A 176 -14.08 -8.70 -4.91
C LYS A 176 -14.22 -8.33 -6.38
N ASN A 177 -13.39 -8.92 -7.23
CA ASN A 177 -13.49 -8.77 -8.68
C ASN A 177 -13.08 -10.07 -9.38
N GLU A 178 -14.03 -10.99 -9.49
CA GLU A 178 -13.81 -12.31 -10.09
C GLU A 178 -13.27 -12.25 -11.52
N ALA A 179 -13.72 -11.26 -12.31
CA ALA A 179 -13.26 -11.13 -13.69
C ALA A 179 -11.77 -10.79 -13.78
N PHE A 180 -11.30 -9.87 -12.93
CA PHE A 180 -9.88 -9.52 -12.84
C PHE A 180 -9.05 -10.65 -12.24
N THR A 181 -9.54 -11.23 -11.14
CA THR A 181 -8.90 -12.35 -10.44
C THR A 181 -8.69 -13.55 -11.37
N ARG A 182 -9.72 -13.95 -12.14
CA ARG A 182 -9.60 -15.05 -13.11
C ARG A 182 -8.53 -14.82 -14.18
N ARG A 183 -8.30 -13.58 -14.61
CA ARG A 183 -7.27 -13.24 -15.61
C ARG A 183 -5.85 -13.28 -15.04
N ARG A 184 -5.70 -13.20 -13.72
CA ARG A 184 -4.41 -13.25 -13.03
C ARG A 184 -3.99 -14.67 -12.66
N PHE A 185 -4.90 -15.65 -12.72
CA PHE A 185 -4.57 -17.03 -12.43
C PHE A 185 -3.82 -17.70 -13.59
N VAL A 186 -2.84 -18.50 -13.20
CA VAL A 186 -2.14 -19.41 -14.12
C VAL A 186 -2.94 -20.72 -14.17
N PRO A 187 -3.30 -21.23 -15.37
CA PRO A 187 -3.97 -22.52 -15.51
C PRO A 187 -3.16 -23.64 -14.85
N GLY A 188 -3.83 -24.50 -14.08
CA GLY A 188 -3.19 -25.62 -13.36
C GLY A 188 -2.72 -25.29 -11.93
N GLY A 189 -2.83 -24.03 -11.49
CA GLY A 189 -2.68 -23.70 -10.07
C GLY A 189 -3.84 -24.28 -9.24
N GLY A 190 -3.55 -24.88 -8.09
CA GLY A 190 -4.55 -25.50 -7.22
C GLY A 190 -5.60 -24.52 -6.66
N LYS A 191 -6.43 -25.00 -5.72
CA LYS A 191 -7.51 -24.20 -5.10
C LYS A 191 -6.94 -22.90 -4.52
N HIS A 192 -7.43 -21.76 -5.02
CA HIS A 192 -6.87 -20.47 -4.66
C HIS A 192 -7.29 -20.05 -3.24
N PRO A 193 -6.38 -19.45 -2.46
CA PRO A 193 -6.77 -18.76 -1.23
C PRO A 193 -7.71 -17.61 -1.55
N GLU A 194 -8.40 -17.11 -0.53
CA GLU A 194 -9.32 -15.99 -0.69
C GLU A 194 -8.61 -14.78 -1.31
N THR A 195 -9.06 -14.34 -2.49
CA THR A 195 -8.39 -13.26 -3.24
C THR A 195 -9.12 -11.93 -3.10
N TRP A 196 -8.35 -10.85 -2.97
CA TRP A 196 -8.83 -9.48 -2.83
C TRP A 196 -8.11 -8.54 -3.80
N VAL A 197 -8.87 -7.63 -4.42
CA VAL A 197 -8.31 -6.59 -5.28
C VAL A 197 -8.21 -5.28 -4.52
N VAL A 198 -6.99 -4.75 -4.39
CA VAL A 198 -6.75 -3.45 -3.75
C VAL A 198 -7.04 -2.33 -4.72
N LYS A 199 -7.65 -1.27 -4.19
CA LYS A 199 -7.87 -0.01 -4.88
C LYS A 199 -7.06 1.10 -4.25
N PHE A 200 -6.55 1.96 -5.11
CA PHE A 200 -5.82 3.16 -4.73
C PHE A 200 -6.48 4.41 -5.28
N GLN A 201 -6.21 5.54 -4.63
CA GLN A 201 -6.63 6.86 -5.08
C GLN A 201 -5.45 7.84 -5.01
N LYS A 202 -5.59 8.93 -5.77
CA LYS A 202 -4.60 10.01 -5.79
C LYS A 202 -4.67 10.81 -4.48
N LEU A 203 -3.49 11.24 -4.01
CA LEU A 203 -3.32 12.28 -2.99
C LEU A 203 -2.88 13.59 -3.63
#